data_AF-A0A0F8Y1A3-F1
#
_entry.id   AF-A0A0F8Y1A3-F1
#
_cell.length_a   1.000
_cell.length_b   1.000
_cell.length_c   1.000
_cell.angle_alpha   90.00
_cell.angle_beta   90.00
_cell.angle_gamma   90.00
#
_symmetry.space_group_name_H-M   'P 1'
#
loop_
_entity.id
_entity.type
_entity.pdbx_description
1 polymer ?
#
loop_
_entity_poly.entity_id
_entity_poly.type
_entity_poly.pdbx_seq_one_letter_code
_entity_poly.pdbx_strand_id
1 'polypeptide(L)'
;MVKHSVGLASVLAAVLFLALSVPALSIEPPDPGEIEGYREDGSLEERIKFAKSLKNYQVHPSLIERKIAKIRALQEGRPFIPQTFPYSTGLPSHGTPRVLAILIDFPDYSHTNEESIFINKLFGSGDSGEFPYESLTEFYQRSSYDALFIQGNVLGWYTAQYNRDHYGYGSWPYPGVKELIKEAMDYYNPTH
;
A
#
# COMPACT_ATOMS: atom_id res chain seq x y z
N MET A 1 -49.46 -22.11 -25.12
CA MET A 1 -49.51 -22.59 -23.72
C MET A 1 -48.13 -22.47 -23.05
N VAL A 2 -47.41 -21.34 -23.20
CA VAL A 2 -45.99 -21.19 -22.76
C VAL A 2 -45.71 -19.76 -22.24
N LYS A 3 -46.63 -19.19 -21.45
CA LYS A 3 -46.41 -17.86 -20.82
C LYS A 3 -46.38 -17.89 -19.28
N HIS A 4 -46.82 -18.99 -18.66
CA HIS A 4 -46.83 -19.13 -17.19
C HIS A 4 -45.56 -19.78 -16.61
N SER A 5 -44.76 -20.49 -17.41
CA SER A 5 -43.54 -21.19 -16.95
C SER A 5 -42.34 -20.26 -16.75
N VAL A 6 -42.25 -19.17 -17.51
CA VAL A 6 -41.13 -18.21 -17.43
C VAL A 6 -41.17 -17.42 -16.12
N GLY A 7 -42.37 -16.98 -15.68
CA GLY A 7 -42.52 -16.23 -14.43
C GLY A 7 -42.20 -17.06 -13.18
N LEU A 8 -42.53 -18.36 -13.17
CA LEU A 8 -42.22 -19.25 -12.06
C LEU A 8 -40.71 -19.47 -11.92
N ALA A 9 -40.00 -19.64 -13.06
CA ALA A 9 -38.55 -19.80 -13.08
C ALA A 9 -37.81 -18.54 -12.61
N SER A 10 -38.32 -17.34 -12.96
CA SER A 10 -37.75 -16.07 -12.50
C SER A 10 -37.93 -15.85 -11.00
N VAL A 11 -39.08 -16.22 -10.43
CA VAL A 11 -39.33 -16.14 -8.98
C VAL A 11 -38.44 -17.13 -8.22
N LEU A 12 -38.30 -18.36 -8.72
CA LEU A 12 -37.39 -19.35 -8.14
C LEU A 12 -35.92 -18.90 -8.19
N ALA A 13 -35.49 -18.30 -9.30
CA ALA A 13 -34.14 -17.75 -9.42
C ALA A 13 -33.90 -16.57 -8.46
N ALA A 14 -34.88 -15.69 -8.26
CA ALA A 14 -34.80 -14.58 -7.31
C ALA A 14 -34.73 -15.06 -5.85
N VAL A 15 -35.53 -16.07 -5.50
CA VAL A 15 -35.48 -16.72 -4.17
C VAL A 15 -34.14 -17.42 -3.95
N LEU A 16 -33.59 -18.06 -4.99
CA LEU A 16 -32.27 -18.70 -4.92
C LEU A 16 -31.14 -17.66 -4.75
N PHE A 17 -31.23 -16.50 -5.41
CA PHE A 17 -30.27 -15.40 -5.25
C PHE A 17 -30.34 -14.75 -3.86
N LEU A 18 -31.54 -14.62 -3.27
CA LEU A 18 -31.74 -14.17 -1.89
C LEU A 18 -31.29 -15.22 -0.87
N ALA A 19 -31.42 -16.51 -1.17
CA ALA A 19 -30.91 -17.59 -0.31
C ALA A 19 -29.38 -17.75 -0.37
N LEU A 20 -28.74 -17.24 -1.43
CA LEU A 20 -27.28 -17.25 -1.62
C LEU A 20 -26.59 -15.98 -1.12
N SER A 21 -27.33 -15.01 -0.53
CA SER A 21 -26.71 -13.90 0.18
C SER A 21 -26.15 -14.41 1.50
N VAL A 22 -24.97 -15.01 1.44
CA VAL A 22 -24.15 -15.27 2.63
C VAL A 22 -23.93 -13.90 3.28
N PRO A 23 -24.41 -13.64 4.51
CA PRO A 23 -24.02 -12.43 5.21
C PRO A 23 -22.49 -12.43 5.25
N ALA A 24 -21.87 -11.37 4.74
CA ALA A 24 -20.44 -11.17 4.87
C ALA A 24 -20.14 -11.28 6.37
N LEU A 25 -19.47 -12.36 6.78
CA LEU A 25 -19.21 -12.65 8.18
C LEU A 25 -18.17 -11.66 8.70
N SER A 26 -18.63 -10.49 9.14
CA SER A 26 -17.87 -9.58 9.96
C SER A 26 -17.96 -10.00 11.42
N ILE A 27 -16.85 -9.95 12.14
CA ILE A 27 -16.88 -9.99 13.61
C ILE A 27 -17.13 -8.57 14.08
N GLU A 28 -18.37 -8.29 14.44
CA GLU A 28 -18.69 -7.15 15.29
C GLU A 28 -18.60 -7.56 16.76
N PRO A 29 -18.26 -6.64 17.68
CA PRO A 29 -18.41 -6.89 19.10
C PRO A 29 -19.88 -7.22 19.42
N PRO A 30 -20.17 -8.25 20.23
CA PRO A 30 -21.55 -8.58 20.60
C PRO A 30 -22.18 -7.44 21.41
N ASP A 31 -23.45 -7.17 21.12
CA ASP A 31 -24.26 -6.21 21.86
C ASP A 31 -24.50 -6.69 23.31
N PRO A 32 -24.81 -5.78 24.25
CA PRO A 32 -25.12 -6.16 25.62
C PRO A 32 -26.27 -7.20 25.68
N GLY A 33 -26.00 -8.36 26.28
CA GLY A 33 -26.97 -9.45 26.46
C GLY A 33 -26.96 -10.52 25.37
N GLU A 34 -26.25 -10.32 24.25
CA GLU A 34 -26.16 -11.34 23.20
C GLU A 34 -25.32 -12.55 23.62
N ILE A 35 -24.31 -12.35 24.46
CA ILE A 35 -23.48 -13.45 24.99
C ILE A 35 -24.33 -14.41 25.81
N GLU A 36 -25.29 -13.89 26.58
CA GLU A 36 -26.26 -14.69 27.34
C GLU A 36 -27.17 -15.47 26.38
N GLY A 37 -27.68 -14.84 25.32
CA GLY A 37 -28.45 -15.51 24.28
C GLY A 37 -27.69 -16.66 23.61
N TYR A 38 -26.40 -16.44 23.26
CA TYR A 38 -25.55 -17.47 22.66
C TYR A 38 -25.22 -18.62 23.61
N ARG A 39 -25.26 -18.35 24.93
CA ARG A 39 -25.06 -19.37 25.96
C ARG A 39 -26.30 -20.23 26.14
N GLU A 40 -27.48 -19.63 26.04
CA GLU A 40 -28.78 -20.32 26.12
C GLU A 40 -29.07 -21.16 24.87
N ASP A 41 -28.71 -20.66 23.69
CA ASP A 41 -28.89 -21.38 22.41
C ASP A 41 -27.78 -22.40 22.08
N GLY A 42 -26.69 -22.40 22.86
CA GLY A 42 -25.55 -23.31 22.70
C GLY A 42 -24.59 -22.98 21.54
N SER A 43 -24.75 -21.83 20.88
CA SER A 43 -23.93 -21.41 19.74
C SER A 43 -22.62 -20.70 20.15
N LEU A 44 -22.46 -20.37 21.43
CA LEU A 44 -21.33 -19.57 21.93
C LEU A 44 -19.97 -20.21 21.62
N GLU A 45 -19.78 -21.50 21.86
CA GLU A 45 -18.52 -22.21 21.62
C GLU A 45 -18.11 -22.17 20.14
N GLU A 46 -19.07 -22.36 19.23
CA GLU A 46 -18.83 -22.31 17.79
C GLU A 46 -18.44 -20.91 17.33
N ARG A 47 -19.12 -19.88 17.84
CA ARG A 47 -18.80 -18.47 17.58
C ARG A 47 -17.40 -18.11 18.08
N ILE A 48 -17.02 -18.57 19.28
CA ILE A 48 -15.67 -18.37 19.81
C ILE A 48 -14.63 -19.08 18.94
N LYS A 49 -14.92 -20.31 18.49
CA LYS A 49 -14.02 -21.08 17.62
C LYS A 49 -13.83 -20.38 16.27
N PHE A 50 -14.90 -19.86 15.68
CA PHE A 50 -14.85 -19.05 14.47
C PHE A 50 -14.05 -17.76 14.69
N ALA A 51 -14.30 -17.04 15.77
CA ALA A 51 -13.53 -15.83 16.09
C ALA A 51 -12.04 -16.09 16.28
N LYS A 52 -11.69 -17.22 16.89
CA LYS A 52 -10.28 -17.64 17.03
C LYS A 52 -9.66 -18.09 15.71
N SER A 53 -10.41 -18.69 14.79
CA SER A 53 -9.86 -19.11 13.50
C SER A 53 -9.42 -17.92 12.64
N LEU A 54 -10.10 -16.78 12.79
CA LEU A 54 -9.79 -15.55 12.06
C LEU A 54 -8.52 -14.84 12.54
N LYS A 55 -7.98 -15.20 13.73
CA LYS A 55 -6.73 -14.64 14.28
C LYS A 55 -6.69 -13.10 14.41
N ASN A 56 -7.82 -12.39 14.28
CA ASN A 56 -7.91 -10.93 14.44
C ASN A 56 -7.48 -10.43 15.83
N TYR A 57 -7.47 -11.32 16.83
CA TYR A 57 -6.97 -11.03 18.18
C TYR A 57 -5.43 -11.07 18.28
N GLN A 58 -4.74 -11.60 17.26
CA GLN A 58 -3.28 -11.67 17.23
C GLN A 58 -2.74 -10.34 16.71
N VAL A 59 -2.08 -9.59 17.60
CA VAL A 59 -1.36 -8.37 17.23
C VAL A 59 -0.03 -8.76 16.59
N HIS A 60 0.33 -8.14 15.46
CA HIS A 60 1.62 -8.37 14.83
C HIS A 60 2.79 -8.07 15.81
N PRO A 61 3.82 -8.92 15.93
CA PRO A 61 4.89 -8.76 16.93
C PRO A 61 5.54 -7.38 16.95
N SER A 62 5.75 -6.77 15.78
CA SER A 62 6.34 -5.42 15.67
C SER A 62 5.51 -4.32 16.33
N LEU A 63 4.18 -4.46 16.41
CA LEU A 63 3.31 -3.50 17.09
C LEU A 63 3.47 -3.60 18.60
N ILE A 64 3.67 -4.81 19.12
CA ILE A 64 3.95 -5.06 20.54
C ILE A 64 5.31 -4.46 20.90
N GLU A 65 6.35 -4.76 20.13
CA GLU A 65 7.70 -4.21 20.32
C GLU A 65 7.71 -2.68 20.30
N ARG A 66 7.02 -2.07 19.32
CA ARG A 66 6.87 -0.62 19.21
C ARG A 66 6.14 -0.03 20.42
N LYS A 67 5.09 -0.69 20.92
CA LYS A 67 4.34 -0.24 22.10
C LYS A 67 5.20 -0.32 23.37
N ILE A 68 5.94 -1.40 23.55
CA ILE A 68 6.88 -1.58 24.67
C ILE A 68 7.95 -0.48 24.63
N ALA A 69 8.55 -0.23 23.46
CA ALA A 69 9.55 0.81 23.29
C ALA A 69 8.99 2.22 23.59
N LYS A 70 7.74 2.48 23.19
CA LYS A 70 7.04 3.74 23.53
C LYS A 70 6.80 3.87 25.03
N ILE A 71 6.35 2.82 25.71
CA ILE A 71 6.12 2.83 27.16
C ILE A 71 7.43 3.11 27.90
N ARG A 72 8.52 2.45 27.50
CA ARG A 72 9.85 2.66 28.09
C ARG A 72 10.33 4.11 27.93
N ALA A 73 10.19 4.68 26.73
CA ALA A 73 10.55 6.06 26.47
C ALA A 73 9.76 7.05 27.37
N LEU A 74 8.45 6.82 27.52
CA LEU A 74 7.61 7.63 28.41
C LEU A 74 8.02 7.51 29.88
N GLN A 75 8.36 6.31 30.36
CA GLN A 75 8.85 6.09 31.73
C GLN A 75 10.19 6.80 32.00
N GLU A 76 11.05 6.85 30.99
CA GLU A 76 12.36 7.50 31.06
C GLU A 76 12.29 9.01 30.79
N GLY A 77 11.09 9.58 30.60
CA GLY A 77 10.90 11.02 30.32
C GLY A 77 11.52 11.48 29.00
N ARG A 78 11.85 10.56 28.08
CA ARG A 78 12.44 10.87 26.78
C ARG A 78 11.39 10.82 25.67
N PRO A 79 11.54 11.63 24.60
CA PRO A 79 10.68 11.48 23.44
C PRO A 79 10.86 10.08 22.84
N PHE A 80 9.75 9.37 22.62
CA PHE A 80 9.76 8.15 21.82
C PHE A 80 10.02 8.53 20.37
N ILE A 81 11.25 8.33 19.93
CA ILE A 81 11.62 8.41 18.51
C ILE A 81 11.46 6.99 17.96
N PRO A 82 10.41 6.68 17.17
CA PRO A 82 10.37 5.40 16.46
C PRO A 82 11.69 5.26 15.69
N GLN A 83 12.32 4.08 15.72
CA GLN A 83 13.55 3.85 14.97
C GLN A 83 13.29 4.20 13.50
N THR A 84 13.83 5.33 13.07
CA THR A 84 13.49 6.01 11.82
C THR A 84 14.74 6.07 10.97
N PHE A 85 15.27 4.89 10.57
CA PHE A 85 16.03 4.75 9.33
C PHE A 85 16.29 3.27 8.97
N PRO A 86 15.79 2.77 7.83
CA PRO A 86 14.54 3.11 7.17
C PRO A 86 13.48 2.04 7.51
N TYR A 87 12.73 2.21 8.61
CA TYR A 87 11.60 1.33 8.94
C TYR A 87 10.38 2.09 9.50
N SER A 88 10.10 3.27 8.95
CA SER A 88 8.72 3.63 8.63
C SER A 88 8.45 2.98 7.28
N THR A 89 7.73 1.87 7.22
CA THR A 89 7.37 1.26 5.94
C THR A 89 6.38 2.20 5.23
N GLY A 90 6.88 3.07 4.37
CA GLY A 90 6.07 3.93 3.50
C GLY A 90 6.28 5.44 3.69
N LEU A 91 5.70 6.19 2.76
CA LEU A 91 5.57 7.64 2.81
C LEU A 91 4.70 8.05 4.03
N PRO A 92 4.93 9.23 4.62
CA PRO A 92 4.08 9.74 5.70
C PRO A 92 2.63 9.87 5.21
N SER A 93 1.66 9.70 6.11
CA SER A 93 0.24 9.85 5.77
C SER A 93 -0.23 11.31 5.72
N HIS A 94 0.62 12.26 6.12
CA HIS A 94 0.34 13.69 6.14
C HIS A 94 1.56 14.53 5.77
N GLY A 95 1.33 15.79 5.40
CA GLY A 95 2.36 16.79 5.17
C GLY A 95 2.88 16.78 3.74
N THR A 96 4.11 17.27 3.56
CA THR A 96 4.68 17.52 2.23
C THR A 96 6.03 16.81 2.07
N PRO A 97 6.06 15.46 1.96
CA PRO A 97 7.31 14.74 1.78
C PRO A 97 7.97 15.07 0.44
N ARG A 98 9.30 15.14 0.44
CA ARG A 98 10.11 15.34 -0.77
C ARG A 98 10.69 14.02 -1.25
N VAL A 99 10.45 13.70 -2.51
CA VAL A 99 10.88 12.48 -3.18
C VAL A 99 11.90 12.83 -4.27
N LEU A 100 12.95 12.02 -4.37
CA LEU A 100 13.91 12.10 -5.46
C LEU A 100 13.59 11.00 -6.46
N ALA A 101 13.40 11.36 -7.72
CA ALA A 101 13.33 10.43 -8.84
C ALA A 101 14.59 10.59 -9.68
N ILE A 102 15.20 9.47 -10.08
CA ILE A 102 16.40 9.46 -10.93
C ILE A 102 16.04 8.65 -12.16
N LEU A 103 16.18 9.25 -13.34
CA LEU A 103 15.95 8.56 -14.60
C LEU A 103 17.24 7.85 -15.02
N ILE A 104 17.17 6.54 -15.19
CA ILE A 104 18.32 5.70 -15.51
C ILE A 104 18.19 5.17 -16.93
N ASP A 105 19.24 5.39 -17.71
CA ASP A 105 19.40 4.88 -19.05
C ASP A 105 20.52 3.84 -19.11
N PHE A 106 20.49 2.94 -20.09
CA PHE A 106 21.53 1.92 -20.27
C PHE A 106 22.12 1.98 -21.70
N PRO A 107 23.41 1.70 -21.88
CA PRO A 107 24.04 1.71 -23.21
C PRO A 107 23.39 0.75 -24.22
N ASP A 108 22.86 -0.38 -23.74
CA ASP A 108 22.15 -1.39 -24.53
C ASP A 108 20.63 -1.20 -24.57
N TYR A 109 20.09 -0.27 -23.80
CA TYR A 109 18.66 -0.02 -23.70
C TYR A 109 18.37 1.46 -23.45
N SER A 110 18.45 2.24 -24.53
CA SER A 110 18.26 3.68 -24.49
C SER A 110 16.81 4.09 -24.19
N HIS A 111 16.65 5.16 -23.41
CA HIS A 111 15.37 5.78 -23.17
C HIS A 111 14.75 6.33 -24.46
N THR A 112 13.42 6.33 -24.51
CA THR A 112 12.64 6.88 -25.63
C THR A 112 11.69 7.99 -25.20
N ASN A 113 11.56 8.22 -23.90
CA ASN A 113 10.64 9.17 -23.31
C ASN A 113 11.39 10.42 -22.88
N GLU A 114 10.80 11.58 -23.17
CA GLU A 114 11.29 12.86 -22.68
C GLU A 114 11.22 12.95 -21.15
N GLU A 115 12.20 13.61 -20.53
CA GLU A 115 12.24 13.84 -19.08
C GLU A 115 10.97 14.55 -18.56
N SER A 116 10.43 15.48 -19.35
CA SER A 116 9.24 16.27 -19.02
C SER A 116 8.00 15.40 -18.75
N ILE A 117 7.91 14.23 -19.38
CA ILE A 117 6.82 13.27 -19.16
C ILE A 117 6.84 12.78 -17.71
N PHE A 118 8.01 12.46 -17.17
CA PHE A 118 8.17 11.98 -15.79
C PHE A 118 7.95 13.10 -14.78
N ILE A 119 8.45 14.30 -15.06
CA ILE A 119 8.19 15.49 -14.23
C ILE A 119 6.68 15.70 -14.10
N ASN A 120 5.95 15.70 -15.23
CA ASN A 120 4.51 15.93 -15.21
C ASN A 120 3.73 14.78 -14.52
N LYS A 121 4.07 13.52 -14.81
CA LYS A 121 3.37 12.35 -14.24
C LYS A 121 3.69 12.10 -12.76
N LEU A 122 4.83 12.55 -12.24
CA LEU A 122 5.16 12.41 -10.82
C LEU A 122 4.72 13.64 -10.01
N PHE A 123 5.14 14.84 -10.44
CA PHE A 123 5.03 16.04 -9.62
C PHE A 123 4.23 17.19 -10.26
N GLY A 124 3.71 16.99 -11.49
CA GLY A 124 2.83 17.95 -12.16
C GLY A 124 1.34 17.59 -12.03
N SER A 125 0.52 18.19 -12.89
CA SER A 125 -0.94 17.98 -12.90
C SER A 125 -1.38 16.73 -13.69
N GLY A 126 -0.43 15.98 -14.26
CA GLY A 126 -0.75 14.85 -15.13
C GLY A 126 -1.32 15.28 -16.48
N ASP A 127 -1.98 14.35 -17.18
CA ASP A 127 -2.65 14.63 -18.45
C ASP A 127 -4.16 14.41 -18.30
N SER A 128 -4.94 15.48 -18.51
CA SER A 128 -6.41 15.43 -18.46
C SER A 128 -7.04 14.44 -19.45
N GLY A 129 -6.35 14.14 -20.56
CA GLY A 129 -6.82 13.18 -21.57
C GLY A 129 -6.64 11.72 -21.15
N GLU A 130 -5.88 11.46 -20.09
CA GLU A 130 -5.59 10.11 -19.59
C GLU A 130 -6.51 9.69 -18.43
N PHE A 131 -7.57 10.44 -18.14
CA PHE A 131 -8.55 10.06 -17.12
C PHE A 131 -8.98 8.59 -17.31
N PRO A 132 -8.97 7.75 -16.25
CA PRO A 132 -8.87 8.08 -14.82
C PRO A 132 -7.45 8.12 -14.24
N TYR A 133 -6.41 8.07 -15.06
CA TYR A 133 -5.03 8.16 -14.57
C TYR A 133 -4.66 9.61 -14.24
N GLU A 134 -4.00 9.79 -13.10
CA GLU A 134 -3.59 11.09 -12.54
C GLU A 134 -2.08 11.06 -12.26
N SER A 135 -1.49 12.22 -12.00
CA SER A 135 -0.11 12.25 -11.51
C SER A 135 -0.01 11.65 -10.10
N LEU A 136 1.20 11.22 -9.70
CA LEU A 136 1.45 10.72 -8.34
C LEU A 136 1.00 11.75 -7.29
N THR A 137 1.30 13.02 -7.50
CA THR A 137 0.95 14.10 -6.58
C THR A 137 -0.56 14.28 -6.44
N GLU A 138 -1.28 14.39 -7.56
CA GLU A 138 -2.74 14.56 -7.56
C GLU A 138 -3.45 13.34 -6.94
N PHE A 139 -3.00 12.14 -7.29
CA PHE A 139 -3.56 10.90 -6.75
C PHE A 139 -3.46 10.85 -5.23
N TYR A 140 -2.29 11.16 -4.66
CA TYR A 140 -2.08 11.12 -3.21
C TYR A 140 -2.75 12.29 -2.49
N GLN A 141 -2.81 13.48 -3.09
CA GLN A 141 -3.55 14.61 -2.55
C GLN A 141 -5.06 14.28 -2.44
N ARG A 142 -5.66 13.81 -3.55
CA ARG A 142 -7.08 13.42 -3.58
C ARG A 142 -7.39 12.28 -2.62
N SER A 143 -6.56 11.23 -2.63
CA SER A 143 -6.79 10.04 -1.79
C SER A 143 -6.60 10.29 -0.29
N SER A 144 -5.83 11.33 0.06
CA SER A 144 -5.59 11.72 1.46
C SER A 144 -6.53 12.81 1.98
N TYR A 145 -7.48 13.28 1.16
CA TYR A 145 -8.34 14.43 1.48
C TYR A 145 -7.52 15.69 1.82
N ASP A 146 -6.60 16.06 0.93
CA ASP A 146 -5.71 17.22 1.07
C ASP A 146 -4.79 17.16 2.30
N ALA A 147 -4.53 15.96 2.80
CA ALA A 147 -3.68 15.78 3.97
C ALA A 147 -2.21 15.51 3.60
N LEU A 148 -1.94 15.00 2.40
CA LEU A 148 -0.63 14.60 1.92
C LEU A 148 -0.35 15.21 0.52
N PHE A 149 0.74 15.97 0.42
CA PHE A 149 1.19 16.63 -0.80
C PHE A 149 2.59 16.15 -1.15
N ILE A 150 2.69 15.11 -1.98
CA ILE A 150 4.01 14.64 -2.40
C ILE A 150 4.64 15.68 -3.32
N GLN A 151 5.89 16.04 -3.05
CA GLN A 151 6.69 16.91 -3.91
C GLN A 151 8.01 16.22 -4.23
N GLY A 152 8.74 16.75 -5.21
CA GLY A 152 10.02 16.16 -5.53
C GLY A 152 10.75 16.81 -6.68
N ASN A 153 11.88 16.20 -7.00
CA ASN A 153 12.70 16.56 -8.14
C ASN A 153 12.96 15.29 -8.95
N VAL A 154 12.91 15.44 -10.26
CA VAL A 154 13.40 14.43 -11.21
C VAL A 154 14.79 14.87 -11.61
N LEU A 155 15.78 14.00 -11.39
CA LEU A 155 17.08 14.14 -12.03
C LEU A 155 16.94 13.50 -13.42
N GLY A 156 17.45 14.20 -14.44
CA GLY A 156 17.37 13.77 -15.83
C GLY A 156 18.03 12.42 -16.10
N TRP A 157 18.13 12.07 -17.38
CA TRP A 157 18.69 10.78 -17.77
C TRP A 157 20.18 10.67 -17.43
N TYR A 158 20.51 9.73 -16.55
CA TYR A 158 21.87 9.24 -16.34
C TYR A 158 22.06 7.94 -17.10
N THR A 159 23.02 7.89 -18.04
CA THR A 159 23.39 6.66 -18.73
C THR A 159 24.40 5.87 -17.91
N ALA A 160 24.03 4.65 -17.51
CA ALA A 160 24.85 3.76 -16.73
C ALA A 160 26.15 3.36 -17.45
N GLN A 161 27.19 3.01 -16.68
CA GLN A 161 28.50 2.65 -17.25
C GLN A 161 28.49 1.29 -17.97
N TYR A 162 27.64 0.38 -17.51
CA TYR A 162 27.53 -0.97 -18.05
C TYR A 162 26.15 -1.26 -18.63
N ASN A 163 26.05 -2.31 -19.43
CA ASN A 163 24.77 -2.81 -19.94
C ASN A 163 23.85 -3.25 -18.79
N ARG A 164 22.53 -3.21 -19.02
CA ARG A 164 21.51 -3.53 -18.00
C ARG A 164 21.76 -4.87 -17.28
N ASP A 165 22.23 -5.88 -18.02
CA ASP A 165 22.49 -7.22 -17.48
C ASP A 165 23.59 -7.24 -16.40
N HIS A 166 24.56 -6.31 -16.45
CA HIS A 166 25.59 -6.17 -15.44
C HIS A 166 24.98 -5.90 -14.05
N TYR A 167 24.00 -5.01 -14.00
CA TYR A 167 23.35 -4.62 -12.75
C TYR A 167 22.26 -5.62 -12.31
N GLY A 168 21.74 -6.41 -13.25
CA GLY A 168 20.63 -7.34 -13.03
C GLY A 168 21.02 -8.75 -12.55
N TYR A 169 22.30 -9.14 -12.66
CA TYR A 169 22.71 -10.53 -12.40
C TYR A 169 23.27 -10.74 -10.99
N GLY A 170 22.48 -11.38 -10.11
CA GLY A 170 22.94 -11.85 -8.81
C GLY A 170 21.81 -12.30 -7.89
N SER A 171 22.02 -13.39 -7.13
CA SER A 171 21.16 -13.70 -5.99
C SER A 171 21.21 -12.55 -4.97
N TRP A 172 20.15 -12.41 -4.17
CA TRP A 172 20.03 -11.44 -3.09
C TRP A 172 21.37 -11.25 -2.34
N PRO A 173 21.89 -10.02 -2.18
CA PRO A 173 21.16 -8.75 -2.04
C PRO A 173 21.23 -7.78 -3.23
N TYR A 174 21.32 -8.26 -4.48
CA TYR A 174 21.37 -7.43 -5.71
C TYR A 174 22.45 -6.33 -5.67
N PRO A 175 23.74 -6.69 -5.53
CA PRO A 175 24.83 -5.73 -5.41
C PRO A 175 24.87 -4.71 -6.58
N GLY A 176 24.55 -5.15 -7.80
CA GLY A 176 24.54 -4.29 -8.99
C GLY A 176 23.56 -3.11 -8.92
N VAL A 177 22.39 -3.26 -8.27
CA VAL A 177 21.45 -2.14 -8.12
C VAL A 177 22.04 -1.05 -7.21
N LYS A 178 22.75 -1.44 -6.15
CA LYS A 178 23.41 -0.48 -5.25
C LYS A 178 24.54 0.26 -5.95
N GLU A 179 25.30 -0.45 -6.78
CA GLU A 179 26.34 0.12 -7.63
C GLU A 179 25.76 1.15 -8.60
N LEU A 180 24.71 0.80 -9.35
CA LEU A 180 24.01 1.70 -10.26
C LEU A 180 23.50 2.97 -9.57
N ILE A 181 22.87 2.82 -8.40
CA ILE A 181 22.38 3.98 -7.63
C ILE A 181 23.57 4.85 -7.22
N LYS A 182 24.67 4.25 -6.76
CA LYS A 182 25.87 5.00 -6.36
C LYS A 182 26.44 5.77 -7.54
N GLU A 183 26.61 5.12 -8.69
CA GLU A 183 27.09 5.77 -9.91
C GLU A 183 26.24 6.99 -10.30
N ALA A 184 24.91 6.83 -10.34
CA ALA A 184 24.00 7.90 -10.69
C ALA A 184 24.06 9.07 -9.69
N MET A 185 24.16 8.75 -8.39
CA MET A 185 24.30 9.77 -7.34
C MET A 185 25.64 10.51 -7.43
N ASP A 186 26.72 9.82 -7.75
CA ASP A 186 28.05 10.41 -7.94
C ASP A 186 28.07 11.35 -9.15
N TYR A 187 27.39 10.99 -10.26
CA TYR A 187 27.23 11.86 -11.44
C TYR A 187 26.52 13.18 -11.12
N TYR A 188 25.47 13.15 -10.28
CA TYR A 188 24.69 14.34 -9.91
C TYR A 188 25.25 15.11 -8.70
N ASN A 189 26.31 14.63 -8.06
CA ASN A 189 26.94 15.29 -6.92
C ASN A 189 28.12 16.17 -7.39
N PRO A 190 27.99 17.51 -7.45
CA PRO A 190 29.00 18.41 -8.01
C PRO A 190 30.25 18.60 -7.13
N THR A 191 30.44 17.77 -6.10
CA THR A 191 31.52 17.94 -5.10
C THR A 191 32.77 17.09 -5.37
N HIS A 192 32.91 16.54 -6.59
CA HIS A 192 34.17 16.06 -7.15
C HIS A 192 34.38 16.57 -8.58
#